data_AF-A0A925SKZ5-F1
#
_entry.id   AF-A0A925SKZ5-F1
#
_cell.length_a   1.000
_cell.length_b   1.000
_cell.length_c   1.000
_cell.angle_alpha   90.00
_cell.angle_beta   90.00
_cell.angle_gamma   90.00
#
_symmetry.space_group_name_H-M   'P 1'
#
loop_
_entity.id
_entity.type
_entity.pdbx_description
1 polymer ?
#
loop_
_entity_poly.entity_id
_entity_poly.type
_entity_poly.pdbx_seq_one_letter_code
_entity_poly.pdbx_strand_id
1 'polypeptide(L)'
;MSRHKLKPDDIVYGRRGDIGRQALIRRQQEGWLCGTGCLRLSFGATVIEPLFLHYYLRQEDVIGWIANQAIGATLPNLNTSILRSVPVHVPPLPVQRRIAGILSAYDELMENCQRRIRILEEMARTLHRDWFVHFRFPGHEKIARVDSSLGPIPKGWEVKKLGELAEDMRRNIPKGELDEPQPYVGLEHIPRRSLALDAWETTTDLGSNKLEFKKGEVLFGKIRPYFHKVSVAPFDGLCSADTIVIRARRPEHYAFVVACVSSDDFVAHATATSNGSKMPRANWHVLEEYNVVIPTSEIATRFSRLMCDAIAQQQTLIFKIQNLRRTRDLLLPRLLSGQVSLDVSAVEDVAEPTAPAPPRSPGALGNALPGEVALRAGGVSAGGRTDSHPQTPPPCEIKLRSESHSQVQLGNEEPEEEPALRAAEEAPPYPRGTGFQPVGPAGFQPAESTERRQDARAPHSQDGCAPIDQIDRTEVLQVIRQVFSEGAPRGAQSLHPRPA
;
A
#
# COMPACT_ATOMS: atom_id res chain seq x y z
N MET A 1 -1.01 -17.06 29.21
CA MET A 1 -0.78 -16.13 28.06
C MET A 1 -0.27 -16.80 26.77
N SER A 2 0.13 -18.09 26.77
CA SER A 2 0.60 -18.81 25.56
C SER A 2 -0.49 -19.07 24.50
N ARG A 3 -1.77 -19.12 24.89
CA ARG A 3 -2.91 -19.49 24.04
C ARG A 3 -3.31 -18.43 23.00
N HIS A 4 -2.81 -17.20 23.12
CA HIS A 4 -3.12 -16.09 22.20
C HIS A 4 -1.95 -15.73 21.28
N LYS A 5 -0.84 -16.47 21.39
CA LYS A 5 0.30 -16.29 20.50
C LYS A 5 -0.04 -16.80 19.11
N LEU A 6 0.20 -15.96 18.12
CA LEU A 6 0.07 -16.25 16.71
C LEU A 6 1.27 -17.09 16.24
N LYS A 7 0.99 -18.04 15.36
CA LYS A 7 1.99 -18.88 14.70
C LYS A 7 2.01 -18.55 13.20
N PRO A 8 3.14 -18.80 12.51
CA PRO A 8 3.15 -18.77 11.05
C PRO A 8 2.00 -19.61 10.48
N ASP A 9 1.40 -19.11 9.40
CA ASP A 9 0.27 -19.70 8.68
C ASP A 9 -1.08 -19.68 9.41
N ASP A 10 -1.15 -19.11 10.62
CA ASP A 10 -2.43 -18.67 11.19
C ASP A 10 -3.01 -17.55 10.31
N ILE A 11 -4.34 -17.53 10.16
CA ILE A 11 -5.06 -16.38 9.59
C ILE A 11 -5.74 -15.63 10.73
N VAL A 12 -5.53 -14.32 10.78
CA VAL A 12 -6.22 -13.42 11.71
C VAL A 12 -7.31 -12.67 10.97
N TYR A 13 -8.53 -12.74 11.49
CA TYR A 13 -9.72 -12.12 10.92
C TYR A 13 -10.30 -11.08 11.88
N GLY A 14 -10.75 -9.93 11.37
CA GLY A 14 -11.42 -8.91 12.17
C GLY A 14 -12.73 -9.44 12.76
N ARG A 15 -12.95 -9.28 14.07
CA ARG A 15 -14.19 -9.74 14.72
C ARG A 15 -15.34 -8.73 14.56
N ARG A 16 -15.03 -7.44 14.57
CA ARG A 16 -15.99 -6.33 14.56
C ARG A 16 -15.59 -5.29 13.52
N GLY A 17 -16.58 -4.66 12.89
CA GLY A 17 -16.35 -3.62 11.90
C GLY A 17 -16.24 -4.20 10.50
N ASP A 18 -15.14 -3.91 9.80
CA ASP A 18 -14.92 -4.27 8.39
C ASP A 18 -14.85 -5.79 8.17
N ILE A 19 -15.97 -6.37 7.73
CA ILE A 19 -16.14 -7.79 7.41
C ILE A 19 -15.39 -8.06 6.11
N GLY A 20 -14.27 -8.76 6.19
CA GLY A 20 -13.37 -8.99 5.06
C GLY A 20 -11.91 -8.70 5.39
N ARG A 21 -11.68 -7.90 6.44
CA ARG A 21 -10.32 -7.59 6.90
C ARG A 21 -9.67 -8.81 7.54
N GLN A 22 -8.63 -9.31 6.89
CA GLN A 22 -7.85 -10.45 7.36
C GLN A 22 -6.36 -10.32 7.03
N ALA A 23 -5.53 -11.05 7.77
CA ALA A 23 -4.09 -11.12 7.56
C ALA A 23 -3.59 -12.55 7.74
N LEU A 24 -2.74 -13.01 6.82
CA LEU A 24 -1.97 -14.23 6.98
C LEU A 24 -0.70 -13.92 7.80
N ILE A 25 -0.49 -14.67 8.88
CA ILE A 25 0.67 -14.49 9.76
C ILE A 25 1.91 -15.10 9.11
N ARG A 26 2.94 -14.27 8.92
CA ARG A 26 4.24 -14.70 8.41
C ARG A 26 5.22 -14.90 9.57
N ARG A 27 6.40 -15.44 9.27
CA ARG A 27 7.47 -15.71 10.26
C ARG A 27 7.85 -14.47 11.09
N GLN A 28 7.79 -13.28 10.51
CA GLN A 28 8.12 -12.03 11.22
C GLN A 28 7.13 -11.67 12.33
N GLN A 29 5.90 -12.20 12.28
CA GLN A 29 4.85 -11.97 13.26
C GLN A 29 4.65 -13.15 14.22
N GLU A 30 5.58 -14.11 14.22
CA GLU A 30 5.53 -15.23 15.16
C GLU A 30 5.58 -14.72 16.62
N GLY A 31 4.69 -15.26 17.45
CA GLY A 31 4.61 -14.90 18.87
C GLY A 31 3.83 -13.62 19.16
N TRP A 32 3.36 -12.88 18.15
CA TRP A 32 2.44 -11.75 18.33
C TRP A 32 1.14 -12.19 19.02
N LEU A 33 0.45 -11.27 19.70
CA LEU A 33 -0.77 -11.59 20.44
C LEU A 33 -2.03 -11.29 19.62
N CYS A 34 -2.92 -12.27 19.49
CA CYS A 34 -4.26 -12.08 18.95
C CYS A 34 -5.13 -11.37 19.99
N GLY A 35 -5.49 -10.11 19.72
CA GLY A 35 -6.41 -9.35 20.57
C GLY A 35 -7.85 -9.89 20.54
N THR A 36 -8.68 -9.45 21.49
CA THR A 36 -10.09 -9.87 21.64
C THR A 36 -10.98 -9.39 20.48
N GLY A 37 -10.56 -8.35 19.76
CA GLY A 37 -11.21 -7.85 18.55
C GLY A 37 -10.89 -8.67 17.29
N CYS A 38 -10.15 -9.77 17.42
CA CYS A 38 -9.77 -10.63 16.31
C CYS A 38 -10.21 -12.08 16.54
N LEU A 39 -10.35 -12.81 15.44
CA LEU A 39 -10.52 -14.25 15.38
C LEU A 39 -9.25 -14.84 14.78
N ARG A 40 -8.71 -15.88 15.41
CA ARG A 40 -7.57 -16.62 14.90
C ARG A 40 -8.06 -17.94 14.31
N LEU A 41 -7.84 -18.12 13.02
CA LEU A 41 -7.96 -19.40 12.36
C LEU A 41 -6.58 -20.06 12.35
N SER A 42 -6.49 -21.21 13.01
CA SER A 42 -5.27 -22.01 13.07
C SER A 42 -5.59 -23.37 12.47
N PHE A 43 -4.75 -23.78 11.52
CA PHE A 43 -4.95 -24.99 10.75
C PHE A 43 -3.96 -26.04 11.27
N GLY A 44 -4.46 -27.25 11.58
CA GLY A 44 -3.61 -28.35 12.01
C GLY A 44 -2.86 -28.98 10.83
N ALA A 45 -2.42 -30.23 10.98
CA ALA A 45 -2.05 -31.05 9.84
C ALA A 45 -3.33 -31.36 9.03
N THR A 46 -3.67 -30.51 8.05
CA THR A 46 -4.99 -30.50 7.41
C THR A 46 -4.95 -30.57 5.88
N VAL A 47 -6.10 -30.97 5.34
CA VAL A 47 -6.49 -31.08 3.93
C VAL A 47 -6.48 -29.74 3.17
N ILE A 48 -6.27 -28.62 3.87
CA ILE A 48 -6.35 -27.26 3.32
C ILE A 48 -5.03 -26.53 3.50
N GLU A 49 -4.54 -25.96 2.40
CA GLU A 49 -3.37 -25.07 2.37
C GLU A 49 -3.75 -23.67 2.89
N PRO A 50 -3.13 -23.14 3.97
CA PRO A 50 -3.54 -21.88 4.59
C PRO A 50 -3.52 -20.68 3.66
N LEU A 51 -2.51 -20.58 2.79
CA LEU A 51 -2.39 -19.50 1.82
C LEU A 51 -3.49 -19.54 0.76
N PHE A 52 -3.91 -20.73 0.33
CA PHE A 52 -5.07 -20.88 -0.56
C PHE A 52 -6.34 -20.36 0.12
N LEU A 53 -6.59 -20.77 1.36
CA LEU A 53 -7.75 -20.33 2.12
C LEU A 53 -7.72 -18.83 2.40
N HIS A 54 -6.55 -18.25 2.63
CA HIS A 54 -6.39 -16.80 2.75
C HIS A 54 -6.94 -16.08 1.51
N TYR A 55 -6.57 -16.53 0.30
CA TYR A 55 -7.12 -15.95 -0.93
C TYR A 55 -8.61 -16.24 -1.12
N TYR A 56 -9.07 -17.45 -0.78
CA TYR A 56 -10.48 -17.83 -0.87
C TYR A 56 -11.39 -16.91 -0.02
N LEU A 57 -11.00 -16.65 1.22
CA LEU A 57 -11.75 -15.81 2.14
C LEU A 57 -11.75 -14.31 1.74
N ARG A 58 -10.94 -13.91 0.75
CA ARG A 58 -10.90 -12.52 0.25
C ARG A 58 -11.83 -12.27 -0.94
N GLN A 59 -12.46 -13.32 -1.48
CA GLN A 59 -13.39 -13.15 -2.59
C GLN A 59 -14.63 -12.36 -2.13
N GLU A 60 -15.12 -11.47 -2.98
CA GLU A 60 -16.29 -10.63 -2.69
C GLU A 60 -17.53 -11.46 -2.34
N ASP A 61 -17.77 -12.57 -3.05
CA ASP A 61 -18.90 -13.48 -2.77
C ASP A 61 -18.81 -14.11 -1.37
N VAL A 62 -17.59 -14.50 -0.96
CA VAL A 62 -17.34 -15.10 0.35
C VAL A 62 -17.47 -14.04 1.45
N ILE A 63 -16.95 -12.83 1.22
CA ILE A 63 -17.11 -11.69 2.12
C ILE A 63 -18.60 -11.35 2.28
N GLY A 64 -19.36 -11.30 1.18
CA GLY A 64 -20.81 -11.05 1.18
C GLY A 64 -21.58 -12.13 1.92
N TRP A 65 -21.22 -13.40 1.74
CA TRP A 65 -21.79 -14.50 2.51
C TRP A 65 -21.54 -14.35 4.02
N ILE A 66 -20.29 -14.05 4.41
CA ILE A 66 -19.92 -13.83 5.82
C ILE A 66 -20.67 -12.62 6.39
N ALA A 67 -20.80 -11.54 5.60
CA ALA A 67 -21.49 -10.34 6.01
C ALA A 67 -22.99 -10.58 6.28
N ASN A 68 -23.66 -11.36 5.43
CA ASN A 68 -25.06 -11.72 5.60
C ASN A 68 -25.32 -12.61 6.83
N GLN A 69 -24.30 -13.34 7.28
CA GLN A 69 -24.38 -14.19 8.47
C GLN A 69 -23.90 -13.46 9.74
N ALA A 70 -23.33 -12.26 9.62
CA ALA A 70 -22.83 -11.49 10.75
C ALA A 70 -23.98 -11.01 11.65
N ILE A 71 -23.72 -10.96 12.95
CA ILE A 71 -24.74 -10.63 13.95
C ILE A 71 -24.62 -9.15 14.32
N GLY A 72 -25.73 -8.43 14.35
CA GLY A 72 -25.83 -7.03 14.78
C GLY A 72 -26.09 -6.09 13.61
N ALA A 73 -27.21 -5.35 13.70
CA ALA A 73 -27.67 -4.45 12.62
C ALA A 73 -26.83 -3.18 12.47
N THR A 74 -26.20 -2.69 13.55
CA THR A 74 -25.47 -1.40 13.56
C THR A 74 -23.94 -1.59 13.52
N LEU A 75 -23.42 -2.68 14.08
CA LEU A 75 -22.02 -3.06 13.97
C LEU A 75 -21.95 -4.58 13.81
N PRO A 76 -21.59 -5.07 12.62
CA PRO A 76 -21.50 -6.50 12.37
C PRO A 76 -20.43 -7.13 13.26
N ASN A 77 -20.80 -8.21 13.93
CA ASN A 77 -19.93 -8.96 14.82
C ASN A 77 -19.87 -10.43 14.36
N LEU A 78 -18.66 -10.89 14.09
CA LEU A 78 -18.37 -12.26 13.70
C LEU A 78 -18.08 -13.11 14.93
N ASN A 79 -18.62 -14.32 14.94
CA ASN A 79 -18.26 -15.34 15.91
C ASN A 79 -17.54 -16.49 15.21
N THR A 80 -16.94 -17.38 16.01
CA THR A 80 -16.20 -18.53 15.46
C THR A 80 -17.10 -19.53 14.73
N SER A 81 -18.40 -19.61 15.07
CA SER A 81 -19.34 -20.51 14.39
C SER A 81 -19.62 -20.08 12.95
N ILE A 82 -19.78 -18.78 12.70
CA ILE A 82 -20.01 -18.23 11.35
C ILE A 82 -18.82 -18.52 10.44
N LEU A 83 -17.59 -18.29 10.92
CA LEU A 83 -16.39 -18.60 10.12
C LEU A 83 -16.22 -20.11 9.85
N ARG A 84 -16.72 -20.98 10.73
CA ARG A 84 -16.70 -22.44 10.52
C ARG A 84 -17.72 -22.91 9.50
N SER A 85 -18.83 -22.19 9.35
CA SER A 85 -19.89 -22.56 8.40
C SER A 85 -19.67 -22.00 7.01
N VAL A 86 -18.59 -21.24 6.77
CA VAL A 86 -18.22 -20.75 5.43
C VAL A 86 -18.09 -21.95 4.49
N PRO A 87 -18.89 -22.02 3.41
CA PRO A 87 -18.74 -23.07 2.41
C PRO A 87 -17.42 -22.83 1.65
N VAL A 88 -16.55 -23.85 1.61
CA VAL A 88 -15.27 -23.77 0.90
C VAL A 88 -15.21 -24.88 -0.14
N HIS A 89 -14.93 -24.50 -1.39
CA HIS A 89 -14.56 -25.47 -2.42
C HIS A 89 -13.09 -25.86 -2.23
N VAL A 90 -12.84 -27.12 -1.85
CA VAL A 90 -11.50 -27.61 -1.51
C VAL A 90 -10.99 -28.54 -2.63
N PRO A 91 -10.22 -28.02 -3.61
CA PRO A 91 -9.60 -28.89 -4.62
C PRO A 91 -8.49 -29.75 -3.99
N PRO A 92 -7.91 -30.73 -4.70
CA PRO A 92 -6.80 -31.53 -4.19
C PRO A 92 -5.62 -30.67 -3.72
N LEU A 93 -4.92 -31.08 -2.66
CA LEU A 93 -3.80 -30.33 -2.06
C LEU A 93 -2.75 -29.82 -3.07
N PRO A 94 -2.29 -30.61 -4.07
CA PRO A 94 -1.36 -30.11 -5.08
C PRO A 94 -1.92 -28.92 -5.88
N VAL A 95 -3.22 -28.96 -6.19
CA VAL A 95 -3.92 -27.87 -6.90
C VAL A 95 -4.03 -26.63 -6.01
N GLN A 96 -4.38 -26.80 -4.73
CA GLN A 96 -4.43 -25.69 -3.77
C GLN A 96 -3.09 -24.96 -3.67
N ARG A 97 -1.99 -25.71 -3.52
CA ARG A 97 -0.63 -25.16 -3.45
C ARG A 97 -0.25 -24.44 -4.73
N ARG A 98 -0.64 -24.97 -5.89
CA ARG A 98 -0.38 -24.31 -7.18
C ARG A 98 -1.13 -22.99 -7.31
N ILE A 99 -2.42 -22.97 -6.96
CA ILE A 99 -3.24 -21.76 -6.97
C ILE A 99 -2.64 -20.73 -6.01
N ALA A 100 -2.32 -21.14 -4.78
CA ALA A 100 -1.72 -20.29 -3.77
C ALA A 100 -0.39 -19.69 -4.25
N GLY A 101 0.48 -20.50 -4.88
CA GLY A 101 1.77 -20.05 -5.42
C GLY A 101 1.63 -19.05 -6.59
N ILE A 102 0.63 -19.24 -7.47
CA ILE A 102 0.35 -18.27 -8.53
C ILE A 102 -0.11 -16.94 -7.94
N LEU A 103 -1.05 -16.96 -7.00
CA LEU A 103 -1.59 -15.73 -6.42
C LEU A 103 -0.55 -15.00 -5.53
N SER A 104 0.30 -15.75 -4.83
CA SER A 104 1.36 -15.16 -4.02
C SER A 104 2.44 -14.49 -4.86
N ALA A 105 2.71 -14.99 -6.06
CA ALA A 105 3.60 -14.29 -7.00
C ALA A 105 3.12 -12.87 -7.32
N TYR A 106 1.81 -12.64 -7.46
CA TYR A 106 1.26 -11.28 -7.65
C TYR A 106 1.48 -10.40 -6.41
N ASP A 107 1.27 -10.96 -5.21
CA ASP A 107 1.51 -10.23 -3.96
C ASP A 107 2.99 -9.86 -3.78
N GLU A 108 3.91 -10.76 -4.13
CA GLU A 108 5.35 -10.50 -4.12
C GLU A 108 5.75 -9.40 -5.10
N LEU A 109 5.17 -9.40 -6.31
CA LEU A 109 5.37 -8.33 -7.29
C LEU A 109 4.85 -6.98 -6.79
N MET A 110 3.68 -6.96 -6.11
CA MET A 110 3.14 -5.75 -5.50
C MET A 110 4.03 -5.23 -4.37
N GLU A 111 4.48 -6.09 -3.47
CA GLU A 111 5.41 -5.73 -2.38
C GLU A 111 6.73 -5.18 -2.95
N ASN A 112 7.24 -5.77 -4.03
CA ASN A 112 8.43 -5.26 -4.72
C ASN A 112 8.20 -3.86 -5.32
N CYS A 113 7.04 -3.61 -5.90
CA CYS A 113 6.68 -2.27 -6.40
C CYS A 113 6.60 -1.25 -5.24
N GLN A 114 5.95 -1.62 -4.13
CA GLN A 114 5.86 -0.77 -2.93
C GLN A 114 7.23 -0.49 -2.30
N ARG A 115 8.13 -1.49 -2.27
CA ARG A 115 9.52 -1.28 -1.84
C ARG A 115 10.26 -0.29 -2.73
N ARG A 116 10.09 -0.39 -4.06
CA ARG A 116 10.69 0.56 -5.01
C ARG A 116 10.17 1.99 -4.82
N ILE A 117 8.86 2.16 -4.60
CA ILE A 117 8.26 3.46 -4.27
C ILE A 117 8.94 4.06 -3.03
N ARG A 118 9.03 3.29 -1.93
CA ARG A 118 9.69 3.75 -0.69
C ARG A 118 11.14 4.20 -0.90
N ILE A 119 11.90 3.47 -1.72
CA ILE A 119 13.29 3.83 -2.04
C ILE A 119 13.34 5.14 -2.83
N LEU A 120 12.49 5.31 -3.85
CA LEU A 120 12.42 6.52 -4.66
C LEU A 120 12.04 7.75 -3.80
N GLU A 121 11.11 7.59 -2.86
CA GLU A 121 10.71 8.66 -1.94
C GLU A 121 11.84 9.04 -0.98
N GLU A 122 12.55 8.05 -0.41
CA GLU A 122 13.66 8.32 0.48
C GLU A 122 14.82 9.00 -0.25
N MET A 123 15.10 8.59 -1.49
CA MET A 123 16.07 9.25 -2.36
C MET A 123 15.67 10.70 -2.65
N ALA A 124 14.41 10.95 -3.01
CA ALA A 124 13.91 12.31 -3.30
C ALA A 124 13.97 13.22 -2.06
N ARG A 125 13.56 12.72 -0.89
CA ARG A 125 13.62 13.44 0.38
C ARG A 125 15.07 13.76 0.78
N THR A 126 15.95 12.78 0.68
CA THR A 126 17.38 12.94 0.98
C THR A 126 18.01 13.95 0.03
N LEU A 127 17.70 13.87 -1.27
CA LEU A 127 18.18 14.80 -2.27
C LEU A 127 17.77 16.24 -1.95
N HIS A 128 16.49 16.47 -1.64
CA HIS A 128 16.00 17.79 -1.26
C HIS A 128 16.68 18.32 0.01
N ARG A 129 16.75 17.50 1.06
CA ARG A 129 17.40 17.88 2.32
C ARG A 129 18.88 18.22 2.10
N ASP A 130 19.61 17.35 1.40
CA ASP A 130 21.04 17.55 1.21
C ASP A 130 21.31 18.81 0.37
N TRP A 131 20.54 19.05 -0.69
CA TRP A 131 20.82 20.16 -1.61
C TRP A 131 20.30 21.51 -1.11
N PHE A 132 19.13 21.55 -0.47
CA PHE A 132 18.43 22.80 -0.14
C PHE A 132 18.40 23.13 1.35
N VAL A 133 18.68 22.16 2.22
CA VAL A 133 18.79 22.40 3.68
C VAL A 133 20.26 22.38 4.12
N HIS A 134 21.02 21.38 3.68
CA HIS A 134 22.45 21.26 4.04
C HIS A 134 23.40 21.90 3.03
N PHE A 135 22.89 22.32 1.86
CA PHE A 135 23.66 22.89 0.77
C PHE A 135 24.85 22.01 0.31
N ARG A 136 24.64 20.69 0.30
CA ARG A 136 25.57 19.63 -0.16
C ARG A 136 25.20 19.17 -1.57
N PHE A 137 25.15 20.10 -2.51
CA PHE A 137 24.88 19.83 -3.92
C PHE A 137 26.19 19.60 -4.71
N PRO A 138 26.17 18.99 -5.90
CA PRO A 138 27.38 18.78 -6.69
C PRO A 138 28.13 20.09 -6.97
N GLY A 139 29.40 20.17 -6.56
CA GLY A 139 30.23 21.36 -6.73
C GLY A 139 30.07 22.43 -5.64
N HIS A 140 29.30 22.17 -4.58
CA HIS A 140 29.09 23.10 -3.46
C HIS A 140 30.39 23.54 -2.77
N GLU A 141 31.45 22.73 -2.82
CA GLU A 141 32.75 23.05 -2.20
C GLU A 141 33.39 24.31 -2.80
N LYS A 142 33.04 24.65 -4.04
CA LYS A 142 33.60 25.80 -4.77
C LYS A 142 32.74 27.06 -4.62
N ILE A 143 31.57 26.97 -3.99
CA ILE A 143 30.61 28.06 -3.92
C ILE A 143 30.57 28.60 -2.49
N ALA A 144 30.98 29.85 -2.34
CA ALA A 144 30.89 30.55 -1.07
C ALA A 144 29.42 30.73 -0.64
N ARG A 145 29.19 30.77 0.67
CA ARG A 145 27.88 31.13 1.24
C ARG A 145 27.81 32.64 1.47
N VAL A 146 26.63 33.20 1.25
CA VAL A 146 26.29 34.60 1.44
C VAL A 146 25.10 34.70 2.38
N ASP A 147 25.07 35.73 3.22
CA ASP A 147 23.98 35.94 4.17
C ASP A 147 22.66 36.23 3.44
N SER A 148 21.57 35.69 3.97
CA SER A 148 20.21 35.90 3.48
C SER A 148 19.20 35.90 4.65
N SER A 149 17.93 36.15 4.34
CA SER A 149 16.83 36.08 5.31
C SER A 149 16.65 34.70 5.96
N LEU A 150 17.17 33.64 5.35
CA LEU A 150 17.15 32.27 5.87
C LEU A 150 18.52 31.81 6.44
N GLY A 151 19.44 32.76 6.65
CA GLY A 151 20.83 32.48 7.02
C GLY A 151 21.74 32.30 5.79
N PRO A 152 22.95 31.73 5.96
CA PRO A 152 23.93 31.64 4.89
C PRO A 152 23.51 30.66 3.79
N ILE A 153 23.21 31.16 2.60
CA ILE A 153 22.84 30.37 1.41
C ILE A 153 23.95 30.42 0.34
N PRO A 154 24.02 29.48 -0.60
CA PRO A 154 25.02 29.52 -1.67
C PRO A 154 24.93 30.78 -2.53
N LYS A 155 26.08 31.36 -2.91
CA LYS A 155 26.12 32.54 -3.77
C LYS A 155 25.38 32.29 -5.10
N GLY A 156 24.50 33.22 -5.47
CA GLY A 156 23.70 33.15 -6.70
C GLY A 156 22.37 32.40 -6.55
N TRP A 157 22.07 31.90 -5.35
CA TRP A 157 20.75 31.35 -5.04
C TRP A 157 19.84 32.47 -4.52
N GLU A 158 18.55 32.35 -4.79
CA GLU A 158 17.53 33.34 -4.44
C GLU A 158 16.56 32.75 -3.42
N VAL A 159 16.08 33.57 -2.49
CA VAL A 159 14.95 33.21 -1.62
C VAL A 159 13.69 33.79 -2.21
N LYS A 160 12.69 32.94 -2.46
CA LYS A 160 11.36 33.32 -2.98
C LYS A 160 10.28 32.83 -2.04
N LYS A 161 9.10 33.41 -2.11
CA LYS A 161 7.92 32.88 -1.42
C LYS A 161 7.27 31.76 -2.23
N LEU A 162 6.65 30.80 -1.56
CA LEU A 162 5.94 29.70 -2.21
C LEU A 162 4.85 30.20 -3.17
N GLY A 163 4.15 31.30 -2.85
CA GLY A 163 3.13 31.92 -3.69
C GLY A 163 3.65 32.48 -5.03
N GLU A 164 4.94 32.77 -5.13
CA GLU A 164 5.60 33.13 -6.39
C GLU A 164 5.82 31.91 -7.30
N LEU A 165 5.86 30.71 -6.70
CA LEU A 165 6.17 29.46 -7.38
C LEU A 165 4.93 28.62 -7.66
N ALA A 166 3.93 28.70 -6.78
CA ALA A 166 2.74 27.87 -6.77
C ALA A 166 1.48 28.65 -6.39
N GLU A 167 0.33 28.06 -6.70
CA GLU A 167 -1.00 28.59 -6.38
C GLU A 167 -1.97 27.48 -5.94
N ASP A 168 -2.97 27.86 -5.13
CA ASP A 168 -4.08 26.99 -4.73
C ASP A 168 -5.20 27.02 -5.78
N MET A 169 -5.44 25.87 -6.41
CA MET A 169 -6.44 25.70 -7.47
C MET A 169 -7.82 25.41 -6.89
N ARG A 170 -8.62 26.47 -6.70
CA ARG A 170 -9.99 26.37 -6.16
C ARG A 170 -11.06 26.13 -7.22
N ARG A 171 -10.91 25.05 -7.98
CA ARG A 171 -11.91 24.61 -8.97
C ARG A 171 -13.05 23.88 -8.26
N ASN A 172 -14.01 24.65 -7.75
CA ASN A 172 -15.13 24.12 -6.97
C ASN A 172 -16.14 23.40 -7.86
N ILE A 173 -16.50 22.19 -7.45
CA ILE A 173 -17.62 21.42 -7.99
C ILE A 173 -18.71 21.39 -6.92
N PRO A 174 -19.90 21.96 -7.18
CA PRO A 174 -20.98 22.01 -6.20
C PRO A 174 -21.49 20.60 -5.89
N LYS A 175 -22.08 20.42 -4.70
CA LYS A 175 -22.78 19.17 -4.36
C LYS A 175 -23.87 18.85 -5.39
N GLY A 176 -24.08 17.56 -5.63
CA GLY A 176 -25.07 17.06 -6.57
C GLY A 176 -24.61 15.72 -7.15
N GLU A 177 -25.34 15.28 -8.18
CA GLU A 177 -24.96 14.12 -8.97
C GLU A 177 -24.18 14.56 -10.22
N LEU A 178 -23.18 13.76 -10.57
CA LEU A 178 -22.44 13.88 -11.82
C LEU A 178 -23.08 13.03 -12.90
N ASP A 179 -23.03 13.51 -14.15
CA ASP A 179 -23.51 12.77 -15.31
C ASP A 179 -22.72 11.46 -15.53
N GLU A 180 -21.43 11.50 -15.24
CA GLU A 180 -20.52 10.36 -15.38
C GLU A 180 -19.71 10.13 -14.10
N PRO A 181 -19.43 8.86 -13.75
CA PRO A 181 -18.61 8.51 -12.60
C PRO A 181 -17.18 9.05 -12.75
N GLN A 182 -16.69 9.75 -11.72
CA GLN A 182 -15.34 10.31 -11.70
C GLN A 182 -14.49 9.79 -10.55
N PRO A 183 -13.16 9.67 -10.72
CA PRO A 183 -12.25 9.36 -9.63
C PRO A 183 -12.35 10.38 -8.48
N TYR A 184 -12.44 9.87 -7.25
CA TYR A 184 -12.56 10.66 -6.03
C TYR A 184 -11.49 10.33 -4.99
N VAL A 185 -10.85 11.38 -4.46
CA VAL A 185 -9.79 11.31 -3.46
C VAL A 185 -10.24 12.05 -2.19
N GLY A 186 -10.75 11.29 -1.22
CA GLY A 186 -10.93 11.74 0.15
C GLY A 186 -9.60 11.87 0.88
N LEU A 187 -9.61 12.51 2.05
CA LEU A 187 -8.38 12.64 2.85
C LEU A 187 -7.85 11.28 3.29
N GLU A 188 -8.73 10.32 3.58
CA GLU A 188 -8.45 8.93 3.91
C GLU A 188 -7.67 8.19 2.83
N HIS A 189 -7.83 8.57 1.56
CA HIS A 189 -7.12 7.98 0.42
C HIS A 189 -5.69 8.53 0.27
N ILE A 190 -5.42 9.76 0.76
CA ILE A 190 -4.07 10.33 0.70
C ILE A 190 -3.19 9.66 1.76
N PRO A 191 -2.13 8.91 1.36
CA PRO A 191 -1.24 8.24 2.29
C PRO A 191 -0.45 9.25 3.13
N ARG A 192 -0.01 8.79 4.30
CA ARG A 192 0.87 9.60 5.15
C ARG A 192 2.31 9.49 4.67
N ARG A 193 3.00 10.63 4.59
CA ARG A 193 4.42 10.76 4.27
C ARG A 193 4.82 10.10 2.94
N SER A 194 3.92 10.07 1.97
CA SER A 194 4.14 9.42 0.68
C SER A 194 3.56 10.25 -0.47
N LEU A 195 4.38 10.49 -1.49
CA LEU A 195 3.99 11.21 -2.70
C LEU A 195 3.12 10.34 -3.63
N ALA A 196 3.18 9.02 -3.45
CA ALA A 196 2.52 8.03 -4.29
C ALA A 196 1.05 7.82 -3.86
N LEU A 197 0.11 8.50 -4.52
CA LEU A 197 -1.32 8.27 -4.31
C LEU A 197 -1.76 6.93 -4.93
N ASP A 198 -1.94 5.89 -4.10
CA ASP A 198 -2.22 4.52 -4.55
C ASP A 198 -3.67 4.02 -4.31
N ALA A 199 -4.48 4.86 -3.68
CA ALA A 199 -5.89 4.59 -3.38
C ALA A 199 -6.78 5.75 -3.81
N TRP A 200 -7.96 5.42 -4.33
CA TRP A 200 -9.04 6.34 -4.65
C TRP A 200 -10.31 5.53 -4.90
N GLU A 201 -11.44 6.23 -4.97
CA GLU A 201 -12.74 5.65 -5.28
C GLU A 201 -13.29 6.27 -6.55
N THR A 202 -14.46 5.80 -6.98
CA THR A 202 -15.23 6.41 -8.06
C THR A 202 -16.54 6.90 -7.46
N THR A 203 -16.96 8.11 -7.79
CA THR A 203 -18.22 8.67 -7.30
C THR A 203 -19.04 9.32 -8.41
N THR A 204 -20.36 9.25 -8.25
CA THR A 204 -21.35 10.06 -8.97
C THR A 204 -22.07 11.02 -8.03
N ASP A 205 -22.31 10.63 -6.77
CA ASP A 205 -22.91 11.49 -5.74
C ASP A 205 -21.81 12.19 -4.93
N LEU A 206 -21.81 13.51 -5.00
CA LEU A 206 -20.81 14.30 -4.30
C LEU A 206 -21.16 14.49 -2.82
N GLY A 207 -22.43 14.48 -2.43
CA GLY A 207 -22.95 14.74 -1.07
C GLY A 207 -22.61 16.13 -0.48
N SER A 208 -21.45 16.68 -0.81
CA SER A 208 -20.86 17.95 -0.41
C SER A 208 -20.11 18.55 -1.59
N ASN A 209 -19.74 19.83 -1.47
CA ASN A 209 -18.85 20.46 -2.45
C ASN A 209 -17.50 19.72 -2.49
N LYS A 210 -16.97 19.55 -3.71
CA LYS A 210 -15.66 18.95 -3.98
C LYS A 210 -14.77 19.94 -4.74
N LEU A 211 -13.51 19.58 -4.92
CA LEU A 211 -12.55 20.33 -5.74
C LEU A 211 -12.04 19.45 -6.88
N GLU A 212 -11.95 20.01 -8.07
CA GLU A 212 -11.29 19.36 -9.21
C GLU A 212 -9.77 19.50 -9.12
N PHE A 213 -9.05 18.41 -9.33
CA PHE A 213 -7.60 18.38 -9.53
C PHE A 213 -7.23 17.82 -10.91
N LYS A 214 -6.05 18.20 -11.38
CA LYS A 214 -5.45 17.72 -12.63
C LYS A 214 -4.22 16.88 -12.36
N LYS A 215 -3.92 15.96 -13.28
CA LYS A 215 -2.72 15.13 -13.24
C LYS A 215 -1.47 15.99 -13.04
N GLY A 216 -0.62 15.56 -12.13
CA GLY A 216 0.62 16.23 -11.77
C GLY A 216 0.50 17.25 -10.64
N GLU A 217 -0.69 17.76 -10.33
CA GLU A 217 -0.88 18.68 -9.21
C GLU A 217 -0.69 18.00 -7.86
N VAL A 218 -0.35 18.77 -6.82
CA VAL A 218 -0.10 18.24 -5.49
C VAL A 218 -1.36 18.37 -4.64
N LEU A 219 -1.80 17.26 -4.05
CA LEU A 219 -2.89 17.20 -3.11
C LEU A 219 -2.33 17.29 -1.69
N PHE A 220 -2.57 18.40 -1.00
CA PHE A 220 -2.13 18.63 0.38
C PHE A 220 -3.32 18.56 1.34
N GLY A 221 -3.25 17.68 2.33
CA GLY A 221 -4.29 17.53 3.34
C GLY A 221 -4.38 18.74 4.27
N LYS A 222 -5.46 19.51 4.17
CA LYS A 222 -5.67 20.75 4.95
C LYS A 222 -5.90 20.49 6.43
N ILE A 223 -6.65 19.43 6.75
CA ILE A 223 -6.99 19.07 8.13
C ILE A 223 -5.86 18.23 8.72
N ARG A 224 -5.43 18.61 9.93
CA ARG A 224 -4.37 17.95 10.70
C ARG A 224 -3.10 17.79 9.84
N PRO A 225 -2.46 18.91 9.42
CA PRO A 225 -1.29 18.85 8.54
C PRO A 225 -0.18 17.94 9.06
N TYR A 226 -0.05 17.78 10.39
CA TYR A 226 0.89 16.86 11.03
C TYR A 226 0.75 15.38 10.61
N PHE A 227 -0.37 14.96 10.00
CA PHE A 227 -0.46 13.64 9.38
C PHE A 227 0.36 13.51 8.09
N HIS A 228 0.86 14.63 7.57
CA HIS A 228 1.73 14.69 6.40
C HIS A 228 1.09 13.97 5.21
N LYS A 229 -0.16 14.33 4.90
CA LYS A 229 -0.90 13.78 3.77
C LYS A 229 -0.63 14.65 2.55
N VAL A 230 0.37 14.30 1.76
CA VAL A 230 0.82 15.08 0.60
C VAL A 230 1.16 14.12 -0.54
N SER A 231 0.41 14.16 -1.64
CA SER A 231 0.64 13.25 -2.78
C SER A 231 0.51 13.97 -4.13
N VAL A 232 1.19 13.44 -5.15
CA VAL A 232 1.09 13.93 -6.52
C VAL A 232 -0.05 13.19 -7.24
N ALA A 233 -0.98 13.92 -7.83
CA ALA A 233 -2.11 13.34 -8.56
C ALA A 233 -1.64 12.57 -9.82
N PRO A 234 -1.91 11.27 -9.95
CA PRO A 234 -1.49 10.48 -11.11
C PRO A 234 -2.47 10.58 -12.31
N PHE A 235 -3.65 11.16 -12.11
CA PHE A 235 -4.74 11.32 -13.08
C PHE A 235 -5.54 12.62 -12.79
N ASP A 236 -6.57 12.90 -13.59
CA ASP A 236 -7.54 13.98 -13.37
C ASP A 236 -8.73 13.47 -12.54
N GLY A 237 -9.21 14.24 -11.57
CA GLY A 237 -10.34 13.79 -10.74
C GLY A 237 -10.81 14.82 -9.72
N LEU A 238 -11.57 14.33 -8.73
CA LEU A 238 -12.18 15.13 -7.68
C LEU A 238 -11.58 14.80 -6.32
N CYS A 239 -11.44 15.80 -5.45
CA CYS A 239 -10.99 15.60 -4.09
C CYS A 239 -11.89 16.31 -3.07
N SER A 240 -11.75 15.94 -1.80
CA SER A 240 -12.44 16.61 -0.70
C SER A 240 -12.14 18.12 -0.68
N ALA A 241 -13.11 18.94 -0.26
CA ALA A 241 -12.89 20.37 0.01
C ALA A 241 -11.89 20.64 1.16
N ASP A 242 -11.54 19.60 1.92
CA ASP A 242 -10.47 19.62 2.92
C ASP A 242 -9.07 19.31 2.34
N THR A 243 -8.91 19.37 1.02
CA THR A 243 -7.63 19.30 0.32
C THR A 243 -7.28 20.69 -0.24
N ILE A 244 -6.01 21.06 -0.18
CA ILE A 244 -5.45 22.19 -0.91
C ILE A 244 -4.82 21.61 -2.19
N VAL A 245 -5.26 22.08 -3.36
CA VAL A 245 -4.77 21.58 -4.66
C VAL A 245 -3.71 22.54 -5.16
N ILE A 246 -2.44 22.17 -5.01
CA ILE A 246 -1.31 23.05 -5.29
C ILE A 246 -0.81 22.81 -6.71
N ARG A 247 -0.79 23.86 -7.52
CA ARG A 247 -0.22 23.86 -8.87
C ARG A 247 1.03 24.73 -8.92
N ALA A 248 2.10 24.24 -9.54
CA ALA A 248 3.24 25.07 -9.87
C ALA A 248 2.87 26.05 -11.00
N ARG A 249 3.17 27.35 -10.83
CA ARG A 249 2.88 28.40 -11.82
C ARG A 249 3.62 28.20 -13.13
N ARG A 250 4.79 27.56 -13.08
CA ARG A 250 5.63 27.26 -14.24
C ARG A 250 6.19 25.84 -14.15
N PRO A 251 6.42 25.16 -15.29
CA PRO A 251 7.00 23.81 -15.30
C PRO A 251 8.34 23.71 -14.57
N GLU A 252 9.19 24.74 -14.66
CA GLU A 252 10.51 24.74 -14.03
C GLU A 252 10.42 24.75 -12.49
N HIS A 253 9.33 25.27 -11.93
CA HIS A 253 9.11 25.33 -10.48
C HIS A 253 8.60 24.01 -9.91
N TYR A 254 8.12 23.09 -10.75
CA TYR A 254 7.38 21.90 -10.33
C TYR A 254 8.10 21.08 -9.27
N ALA A 255 9.35 20.69 -9.53
CA ALA A 255 10.13 19.86 -8.62
C ALA A 255 10.36 20.53 -7.26
N PHE A 256 10.59 21.85 -7.25
CA PHE A 256 10.78 22.61 -6.02
C PHE A 256 9.51 22.72 -5.21
N VAL A 257 8.37 22.94 -5.88
CA VAL A 257 7.07 22.99 -5.23
C VAL A 257 6.79 21.63 -4.59
N VAL A 258 6.91 20.52 -5.32
CA VAL A 258 6.68 19.17 -4.79
C VAL A 258 7.61 18.87 -3.61
N ALA A 259 8.90 19.14 -3.74
CA ALA A 259 9.88 18.86 -2.69
C ALA A 259 9.67 19.72 -1.45
N CYS A 260 9.33 21.00 -1.62
CA CYS A 260 9.02 21.90 -0.52
C CYS A 260 7.77 21.46 0.23
N VAL A 261 6.64 21.28 -0.46
CA VAL A 261 5.35 21.00 0.20
C VAL A 261 5.28 19.63 0.85
N SER A 262 6.14 18.70 0.44
CA SER A 262 6.31 17.37 1.05
C SER A 262 7.47 17.29 2.06
N SER A 263 8.17 18.41 2.32
CA SER A 263 9.23 18.44 3.32
C SER A 263 8.65 18.45 4.73
N ASP A 264 9.42 17.88 5.67
CA ASP A 264 9.04 17.88 7.09
C ASP A 264 8.96 19.31 7.65
N ASP A 265 9.84 20.21 7.20
CA ASP A 265 9.87 21.61 7.63
C ASP A 265 8.62 22.38 7.20
N PHE A 266 8.17 22.20 5.95
CA PHE A 266 6.94 22.83 5.47
C PHE A 266 5.71 22.30 6.20
N VAL A 267 5.63 20.98 6.43
CA VAL A 267 4.51 20.37 7.16
C VAL A 267 4.50 20.80 8.62
N ALA A 268 5.67 20.94 9.25
CA ALA A 268 5.80 21.49 10.59
C ALA A 268 5.35 22.95 10.64
N HIS A 269 5.77 23.78 9.67
CA HIS A 269 5.29 25.16 9.53
C HIS A 269 3.78 25.23 9.36
N ALA A 270 3.20 24.43 8.44
CA ALA A 270 1.77 24.35 8.22
C ALA A 270 1.00 23.93 9.48
N THR A 271 1.58 23.04 10.29
CA THR A 271 1.01 22.62 11.57
C THR A 271 1.06 23.75 12.59
N ALA A 272 2.19 24.45 12.70
CA ALA A 272 2.39 25.52 13.67
C ALA A 272 1.53 26.77 13.38
N THR A 273 1.25 27.05 12.11
CA THR A 273 0.44 28.18 11.67
C THR A 273 -1.03 27.82 11.41
N SER A 274 -1.43 26.59 11.72
CA SER A 274 -2.81 26.13 11.57
C SER A 274 -3.76 26.80 12.57
N ASN A 275 -4.99 27.04 12.14
CA ASN A 275 -6.04 27.57 12.99
C ASN A 275 -6.86 26.44 13.65
N GLY A 276 -7.19 26.61 14.93
CA GLY A 276 -8.10 25.74 15.69
C GLY A 276 -7.40 24.70 16.56
N SER A 277 -7.80 24.59 17.83
CA SER A 277 -7.16 23.72 18.83
C SER A 277 -7.46 22.22 18.67
N LYS A 278 -8.70 21.86 18.31
CA LYS A 278 -9.15 20.45 18.20
C LYS A 278 -9.01 19.86 16.79
N MET A 279 -9.07 20.70 15.76
CA MET A 279 -8.93 20.32 14.36
C MET A 279 -8.13 21.40 13.62
N PRO A 280 -6.79 21.38 13.73
CA PRO A 280 -5.95 22.36 13.07
C PRO A 280 -6.13 22.27 11.57
N ARG A 281 -6.37 23.43 10.94
CA ARG A 281 -6.51 23.56 9.49
C ARG A 281 -5.44 24.50 8.96
N ALA A 282 -4.72 24.03 7.94
CA ALA A 282 -3.80 24.88 7.19
C ALA A 282 -4.57 25.95 6.41
N ASN A 283 -3.97 27.13 6.28
CA ASN A 283 -4.50 28.24 5.47
C ASN A 283 -3.51 28.58 4.37
N TRP A 284 -3.94 28.45 3.10
CA TRP A 284 -3.10 28.73 1.95
C TRP A 284 -2.45 30.13 1.99
N HIS A 285 -3.18 31.17 2.41
CA HIS A 285 -2.65 32.54 2.47
C HIS A 285 -1.50 32.71 3.48
N VAL A 286 -1.33 31.76 4.41
CA VAL A 286 -0.18 31.71 5.31
C VAL A 286 0.92 30.83 4.72
N LEU A 287 0.55 29.71 4.09
CA LEU A 287 1.50 28.79 3.48
C LEU A 287 2.22 29.39 2.27
N GLU A 288 1.56 30.25 1.50
CA GLU A 288 2.14 30.87 0.31
C GLU A 288 3.28 31.85 0.65
N GLU A 289 3.34 32.31 1.90
CA GLU A 289 4.41 33.17 2.42
C GLU A 289 5.65 32.38 2.86
N TYR A 290 5.61 31.04 2.80
CA TYR A 290 6.75 30.19 3.16
C TYR A 290 7.93 30.43 2.22
N ASN A 291 9.11 30.63 2.79
CA ASN A 291 10.32 30.89 2.01
C ASN A 291 10.89 29.60 1.41
N VAL A 292 11.21 29.65 0.13
CA VAL A 292 11.79 28.56 -0.67
C VAL A 292 13.08 29.06 -1.29
N VAL A 293 14.15 28.28 -1.14
CA VAL A 293 15.44 28.60 -1.75
C VAL A 293 15.49 28.03 -3.16
N ILE A 294 15.79 28.89 -4.14
CA ILE A 294 15.85 28.55 -5.56
C ILE A 294 17.30 28.65 -6.04
N PRO A 295 17.86 27.55 -6.58
CA PRO A 295 19.25 27.53 -7.03
C PRO A 295 19.39 28.13 -8.42
N THR A 296 20.65 28.32 -8.84
CA THR A 296 20.99 28.66 -10.23
C THR A 296 20.52 27.59 -11.22
N SER A 297 20.31 27.97 -12.49
CA SER A 297 19.69 27.13 -13.52
C SER A 297 20.30 25.73 -13.69
N GLU A 298 21.63 25.56 -13.66
CA GLU A 298 22.25 24.24 -13.84
C GLU A 298 21.85 23.24 -12.74
N ILE A 299 22.03 23.64 -11.47
CA ILE A 299 21.61 22.83 -10.32
C ILE A 299 20.10 22.66 -10.31
N ALA A 300 19.36 23.70 -10.69
CA ALA A 300 17.90 23.64 -10.79
C ALA A 300 17.44 22.56 -11.78
N THR A 301 17.97 22.59 -13.01
CA THR A 301 17.65 21.61 -14.06
C THR A 301 18.03 20.20 -13.63
N ARG A 302 19.20 20.02 -12.99
CA ARG A 302 19.65 18.71 -12.52
C ARG A 302 18.73 18.16 -11.43
N PHE A 303 18.35 18.98 -10.45
CA PHE A 303 17.41 18.60 -9.41
C PHE A 303 16.04 18.27 -9.99
N SER A 304 15.51 19.14 -10.84
CA SER A 304 14.21 18.96 -11.46
C SER A 304 14.13 17.66 -12.26
N ARG A 305 15.17 17.33 -13.03
CA ARG A 305 15.23 16.04 -13.74
C ARG A 305 15.13 14.85 -12.78
N LEU A 306 15.98 14.80 -11.74
CA LEU A 306 16.00 13.69 -10.79
C LEU A 306 14.67 13.53 -10.05
N MET A 307 14.05 14.64 -9.64
CA MET A 307 12.76 14.63 -8.95
C MET A 307 11.62 14.19 -9.88
N CYS A 308 11.54 14.75 -11.10
CA CYS A 308 10.52 14.38 -12.07
C CYS A 308 10.63 12.90 -12.46
N ASP A 309 11.85 12.39 -12.66
CA ASP A 309 12.09 10.97 -12.97
C ASP A 309 11.62 10.07 -11.82
N ALA A 310 11.89 10.46 -10.56
CA ALA A 310 11.44 9.71 -9.39
C ALA A 310 9.91 9.70 -9.27
N ILE A 311 9.25 10.84 -9.49
CA ILE A 311 7.78 10.95 -9.46
C ILE A 311 7.16 10.13 -10.59
N ALA A 312 7.68 10.22 -11.81
CA ALA A 312 7.19 9.45 -12.96
C ALA A 312 7.28 7.94 -12.70
N GLN A 313 8.41 7.46 -12.16
CA GLN A 313 8.57 6.05 -11.80
C GLN A 313 7.59 5.60 -10.71
N GLN A 314 7.34 6.44 -9.69
CA GLN A 314 6.34 6.15 -8.68
C GLN A 314 4.94 6.01 -9.29
N GLN A 315 4.54 6.91 -10.19
CA GLN A 315 3.25 6.84 -10.88
C GLN A 315 3.10 5.53 -11.69
N THR A 316 4.13 5.13 -12.44
CA THR A 316 4.12 3.84 -13.15
C THR A 316 3.96 2.65 -12.20
N LEU A 317 4.64 2.66 -11.06
CA LEU A 317 4.55 1.59 -10.07
C LEU A 317 3.18 1.51 -9.40
N ILE A 318 2.52 2.66 -9.15
CA ILE A 318 1.16 2.72 -8.60
C ILE A 318 0.18 2.01 -9.54
N PHE A 319 0.15 2.40 -10.82
CA PHE A 319 -0.75 1.77 -11.78
C PHE A 319 -0.44 0.28 -11.99
N LYS A 320 0.85 -0.09 -11.93
CA LYS A 320 1.25 -1.51 -11.94
C LYS A 320 0.69 -2.27 -10.74
N ILE A 321 0.76 -1.72 -9.53
CA ILE A 321 0.18 -2.33 -8.33
C ILE A 321 -1.33 -2.53 -8.49
N GLN A 322 -2.03 -1.54 -9.04
CA GLN A 322 -3.48 -1.64 -9.25
C GLN A 322 -3.84 -2.74 -10.27
N ASN A 323 -3.12 -2.81 -11.38
CA ASN A 323 -3.31 -3.86 -12.37
C ASN A 323 -3.01 -5.24 -11.77
N LEU A 324 -1.90 -5.40 -11.04
CA LEU A 324 -1.56 -6.65 -10.36
C LEU A 324 -2.64 -7.08 -9.36
N ARG A 325 -3.15 -6.13 -8.56
CA ARG A 325 -4.22 -6.38 -7.58
C ARG A 325 -5.49 -6.85 -8.28
N ARG A 326 -5.95 -6.12 -9.29
CA ARG A 326 -7.14 -6.45 -10.08
C ARG A 326 -7.01 -7.82 -10.74
N THR A 327 -5.87 -8.10 -11.38
CA THR A 327 -5.62 -9.39 -12.04
C THR A 327 -5.62 -10.55 -11.05
N ARG A 328 -4.93 -10.41 -9.90
CA ARG A 328 -4.94 -11.41 -8.83
C ARG A 328 -6.36 -11.73 -8.37
N ASP A 329 -7.17 -10.71 -8.13
CA ASP A 329 -8.53 -10.87 -7.59
C ASP A 329 -9.46 -11.55 -8.60
N LEU A 330 -9.26 -11.32 -9.90
CA LEU A 330 -9.98 -12.01 -10.98
C LEU A 330 -9.51 -13.45 -11.24
N LEU A 331 -8.27 -13.79 -10.88
CA LEU A 331 -7.68 -15.09 -11.21
C LEU A 331 -8.26 -16.23 -10.36
N LEU A 332 -8.52 -16.01 -9.07
CA LEU A 332 -8.92 -17.10 -8.20
C LEU A 332 -10.25 -17.78 -8.63
N PRO A 333 -11.33 -17.03 -8.95
CA PRO A 333 -12.56 -17.65 -9.47
C PRO A 333 -12.35 -18.40 -10.80
N ARG A 334 -11.49 -17.88 -11.69
CA ARG A 334 -11.17 -18.50 -12.99
C ARG A 334 -10.34 -19.79 -12.85
N LEU A 335 -9.42 -19.82 -11.87
CA LEU A 335 -8.64 -21.00 -11.53
C LEU A 335 -9.50 -22.09 -10.89
N LEU A 336 -10.44 -21.70 -10.02
CA LEU A 336 -11.37 -22.63 -9.37
C LEU A 336 -12.41 -23.23 -10.33
N SER A 337 -12.89 -22.44 -11.29
CA SER A 337 -13.83 -22.90 -12.33
C SER A 337 -13.17 -23.71 -13.45
N GLY A 338 -11.84 -23.82 -13.46
CA GLY A 338 -11.09 -24.53 -14.51
C GLY A 338 -11.01 -23.78 -15.85
N GLN A 339 -11.50 -22.53 -15.92
CA GLN A 339 -11.39 -21.67 -17.10
C GLN A 339 -9.94 -21.37 -17.46
N VAL A 340 -9.04 -21.41 -16.48
CA VAL A 340 -7.60 -21.37 -16.67
C VAL A 340 -7.05 -22.74 -16.27
N SER A 341 -6.57 -23.50 -17.26
CA SER A 341 -5.99 -24.82 -17.02
C SER A 341 -4.68 -24.70 -16.25
N LEU A 342 -4.60 -25.42 -15.14
CA LEU A 342 -3.35 -25.68 -14.45
C LEU A 342 -2.69 -26.87 -15.14
N ASP A 343 -1.60 -26.64 -15.88
CA ASP A 343 -0.76 -27.74 -16.34
C ASP A 343 -0.07 -28.36 -15.10
N VAL A 344 -0.67 -29.41 -14.56
CA VAL A 344 -0.18 -30.14 -13.38
C VAL A 344 0.97 -31.09 -13.75
N SER A 345 1.22 -31.31 -15.05
CA SER A 345 2.20 -32.28 -15.57
C SER A 345 3.66 -31.81 -15.56
N ALA A 346 3.98 -30.62 -15.04
CA ALA A 346 5.34 -30.07 -15.06
C ALA A 346 6.03 -30.03 -13.68
N VAL A 347 5.52 -30.74 -12.67
CA VAL A 347 6.17 -30.86 -11.36
C VAL A 347 6.27 -32.33 -10.99
N GLU A 348 7.28 -33.01 -11.54
CA GLU A 348 7.78 -34.25 -10.94
C GLU A 348 8.49 -33.91 -9.63
N ASP A 349 8.00 -34.53 -8.54
CA ASP A 349 8.64 -34.79 -7.26
C ASP A 349 9.78 -33.85 -6.80
N VAL A 350 9.41 -32.82 -6.04
CA VAL A 350 10.35 -32.27 -5.05
C VAL A 350 10.37 -33.25 -3.88
N ALA A 351 11.32 -34.18 -3.92
CA ALA A 351 11.64 -35.09 -2.83
C ALA A 351 11.81 -34.30 -1.52
N GLU A 352 11.27 -34.86 -0.43
CA GLU A 352 11.43 -34.34 0.93
C GLU A 352 12.92 -34.07 1.23
N PRO A 353 13.26 -32.97 1.93
CA PRO A 353 14.63 -32.75 2.38
C PRO A 353 14.95 -33.81 3.43
N THR A 354 15.70 -34.83 3.03
CA THR A 354 16.28 -35.81 3.95
C THR A 354 17.19 -35.07 4.92
N ALA A 355 16.94 -35.26 6.22
CA ALA A 355 17.78 -34.72 7.28
C ALA A 355 19.25 -35.16 7.07
N PRO A 356 20.22 -34.28 7.32
CA PRO A 356 21.63 -34.62 7.15
C PRO A 356 22.01 -35.74 8.14
N ALA A 357 22.51 -36.85 7.60
CA ALA A 357 23.07 -37.94 8.38
C ALA A 357 24.28 -37.44 9.21
N PRO A 358 24.49 -37.95 10.43
CA PRO A 358 25.64 -37.58 11.24
C PRO A 358 26.95 -38.05 10.56
N PRO A 359 28.07 -37.32 10.75
CA PRO A 359 29.32 -37.66 10.08
C PRO A 359 29.83 -39.03 10.53
N ARG A 360 30.06 -39.93 9.57
CA ARG A 360 30.78 -41.19 9.79
C ARG A 360 32.29 -40.96 9.74
N SER A 361 32.98 -41.52 10.72
CA SER A 361 34.43 -41.55 10.87
C SER A 361 35.14 -42.18 9.66
N PRO A 362 36.38 -41.78 9.33
CA PRO A 362 37.11 -42.37 8.21
C PRO A 362 37.67 -43.74 8.60
N GLY A 363 37.36 -44.78 7.82
CA GLY A 363 37.90 -46.11 8.03
C GLY A 363 37.78 -47.02 6.81
N ALA A 364 38.95 -47.38 6.28
CA ALA A 364 39.28 -48.55 5.47
C ALA A 364 38.83 -48.61 3.98
N LEU A 365 39.86 -48.55 3.14
CA LEU A 365 39.93 -49.01 1.75
C LEU A 365 39.53 -50.50 1.60
N GLY A 366 38.85 -50.85 0.51
CA GLY A 366 38.61 -52.24 0.13
C GLY A 366 37.84 -52.44 -1.18
N ASN A 367 38.60 -52.61 -2.26
CA ASN A 367 38.32 -53.20 -3.58
C ASN A 367 36.95 -53.89 -3.84
N ALA A 368 36.33 -53.62 -5.00
CA ALA A 368 36.25 -54.54 -6.16
C ALA A 368 35.14 -54.19 -7.19
N LEU A 369 35.59 -54.11 -8.44
CA LEU A 369 35.02 -54.24 -9.81
C LEU A 369 33.54 -54.66 -10.11
N PRO A 370 33.08 -54.46 -11.38
CA PRO A 370 31.69 -54.14 -11.77
C PRO A 370 30.92 -55.28 -12.45
N GLY A 371 29.59 -55.12 -12.63
CA GLY A 371 28.76 -56.03 -13.42
C GLY A 371 27.36 -55.50 -13.76
N GLU A 372 27.17 -55.23 -15.06
CA GLU A 372 25.99 -55.47 -15.92
C GLU A 372 24.55 -55.00 -15.59
N VAL A 373 24.11 -54.05 -16.44
CA VAL A 373 22.92 -54.05 -17.33
C VAL A 373 21.83 -55.13 -17.11
N ALA A 374 20.57 -54.69 -16.94
CA ALA A 374 19.41 -55.33 -17.55
C ALA A 374 18.21 -54.38 -17.68
N LEU A 375 17.92 -54.00 -18.93
CA LEU A 375 16.60 -53.55 -19.40
C LEU A 375 15.60 -54.71 -19.36
N ARG A 376 14.37 -54.47 -18.90
CA ARG A 376 13.19 -55.20 -19.39
C ARG A 376 11.98 -54.28 -19.50
N ALA A 377 11.56 -54.11 -20.75
CA ALA A 377 10.22 -53.72 -21.15
C ALA A 377 9.31 -54.95 -21.27
N GLY A 378 8.00 -54.73 -21.17
CA GLY A 378 6.92 -55.69 -21.39
C GLY A 378 5.83 -55.42 -20.37
N GLY A 379 4.55 -55.29 -20.71
CA GLY A 379 3.83 -55.53 -21.95
C GLY A 379 2.33 -55.43 -21.61
N VAL A 380 1.56 -55.12 -22.62
CA VAL A 380 0.11 -54.88 -22.69
C VAL A 380 -0.74 -55.95 -21.98
N SER A 381 -1.85 -55.54 -21.34
CA SER A 381 -3.12 -56.28 -21.41
C SER A 381 -4.34 -55.37 -21.17
N ALA A 382 -5.37 -55.60 -21.98
CA ALA A 382 -6.63 -54.90 -22.06
C ALA A 382 -7.67 -55.42 -21.04
N GLY A 383 -8.73 -54.62 -20.84
CA GLY A 383 -10.07 -55.12 -20.50
C GLY A 383 -10.72 -54.48 -19.28
N GLY A 384 -11.87 -53.84 -19.48
CA GLY A 384 -12.82 -53.54 -18.39
C GLY A 384 -13.50 -52.18 -18.49
N ARG A 385 -14.58 -52.10 -19.28
CA ARG A 385 -15.61 -51.06 -19.10
C ARG A 385 -16.44 -51.42 -17.86
N THR A 386 -16.55 -50.48 -16.91
CA THR A 386 -17.67 -50.43 -15.97
C THR A 386 -18.05 -48.96 -15.77
N ASP A 387 -19.28 -48.63 -16.14
CA ASP A 387 -19.96 -47.38 -15.81
C ASP A 387 -20.13 -47.28 -14.29
N SER A 388 -19.73 -46.15 -13.71
CA SER A 388 -20.17 -45.73 -12.38
C SER A 388 -20.17 -44.21 -12.28
N HIS A 389 -21.36 -43.63 -12.05
CA HIS A 389 -21.58 -42.23 -11.72
C HIS A 389 -20.64 -41.72 -10.61
N PRO A 390 -20.17 -40.46 -10.66
CA PRO A 390 -19.41 -39.88 -9.57
C PRO A 390 -20.35 -39.56 -8.40
N GLN A 391 -20.29 -40.37 -7.34
CA GLN A 391 -20.83 -40.00 -6.03
C GLN A 391 -20.00 -38.82 -5.48
N THR A 392 -20.70 -37.74 -5.14
CA THR A 392 -20.17 -36.59 -4.41
C THR A 392 -19.71 -37.06 -3.02
N PRO A 393 -18.47 -36.79 -2.58
CA PRO A 393 -18.08 -37.09 -1.21
C PRO A 393 -18.79 -36.13 -0.24
N PRO A 394 -19.16 -36.58 0.97
CA PRO A 394 -19.83 -35.72 1.95
C PRO A 394 -18.88 -34.60 2.44
N PRO A 395 -19.43 -33.47 2.89
CA PRO A 395 -18.64 -32.36 3.41
C PRO A 395 -17.80 -32.82 4.62
N CYS A 396 -16.50 -32.54 4.58
CA CYS A 396 -15.60 -32.81 5.70
C CYS A 396 -15.90 -31.86 6.87
N GLU A 397 -16.34 -32.40 7.99
CA GLU A 397 -16.45 -31.66 9.26
C GLU A 397 -15.06 -31.24 9.76
N ILE A 398 -14.82 -29.93 9.82
CA ILE A 398 -13.64 -29.37 10.46
C ILE A 398 -13.81 -29.45 11.99
N LYS A 399 -13.21 -30.46 12.61
CA LYS A 399 -13.11 -30.57 14.07
C LYS A 399 -12.15 -29.51 14.62
N LEU A 400 -12.68 -28.42 15.18
CA LEU A 400 -11.95 -27.65 16.20
C LEU A 400 -12.65 -27.82 17.55
N ARG A 401 -11.87 -28.21 18.57
CA ARG A 401 -12.34 -28.47 19.93
C ARG A 401 -12.99 -27.23 20.55
N SER A 402 -14.22 -27.37 21.04
CA SER A 402 -14.90 -26.42 21.92
C SER A 402 -15.02 -27.04 23.31
N GLU A 403 -14.53 -26.36 24.35
CA GLU A 403 -14.87 -26.69 25.73
C GLU A 403 -15.79 -25.59 26.27
N SER A 404 -16.92 -26.03 26.79
CA SER A 404 -17.96 -25.24 27.45
C SER A 404 -17.47 -24.77 28.82
N HIS A 405 -17.63 -23.49 29.11
CA HIS A 405 -17.56 -22.99 30.48
C HIS A 405 -18.94 -22.57 30.98
N SER A 406 -19.30 -23.24 32.06
CA SER A 406 -20.31 -23.00 33.08
C SER A 406 -20.78 -21.54 33.20
N GLN A 407 -22.10 -21.39 33.22
CA GLN A 407 -22.81 -20.21 33.70
C GLN A 407 -22.27 -19.79 35.07
N VAL A 408 -21.80 -18.55 35.15
CA VAL A 408 -21.75 -17.80 36.39
C VAL A 408 -22.78 -16.68 36.25
N GLN A 409 -23.90 -16.83 36.94
CA GLN A 409 -24.83 -15.74 37.23
C GLN A 409 -24.15 -14.80 38.21
N LEU A 410 -23.96 -13.55 37.82
CA LEU A 410 -23.73 -12.43 38.74
C LEU A 410 -24.65 -11.29 38.33
N GLY A 411 -25.24 -10.69 39.36
CA GLY A 411 -26.45 -9.89 39.29
C GLY A 411 -26.24 -8.50 38.72
N ASN A 412 -27.37 -7.88 38.42
CA ASN A 412 -27.49 -6.47 38.09
C ASN A 412 -26.97 -5.64 39.27
N GLU A 413 -25.81 -5.04 39.10
CA GLU A 413 -25.40 -3.84 39.83
C GLU A 413 -24.93 -2.82 38.78
N GLU A 414 -25.71 -1.75 38.63
CA GLU A 414 -25.19 -0.48 38.11
C GLU A 414 -24.15 0.05 39.09
N PRO A 415 -23.05 0.64 38.60
CA PRO A 415 -22.61 1.86 39.24
C PRO A 415 -22.12 2.93 38.26
N GLU A 416 -22.70 4.11 38.46
CA GLU A 416 -22.05 5.41 38.68
C GLU A 416 -21.11 6.03 37.63
N GLU A 417 -21.43 7.30 37.35
CA GLU A 417 -20.63 8.27 36.60
C GLU A 417 -19.37 8.73 37.37
N GLU A 418 -18.42 9.25 36.57
CA GLU A 418 -17.24 10.10 36.88
C GLU A 418 -15.88 9.44 37.23
N PRO A 419 -14.72 10.12 37.00
CA PRO A 419 -14.42 11.23 36.08
C PRO A 419 -13.13 11.02 35.24
N ALA A 420 -12.88 11.98 34.34
CA ALA A 420 -11.74 12.07 33.43
C ALA A 420 -10.35 12.03 34.11
N LEU A 421 -9.50 11.12 33.65
CA LEU A 421 -8.05 11.15 33.92
C LEU A 421 -7.31 11.89 32.81
N ARG A 422 -6.84 13.09 33.17
CA ARG A 422 -5.79 13.83 32.48
C ARG A 422 -4.48 13.04 32.60
N ALA A 423 -3.86 12.70 31.48
CA ALA A 423 -2.44 12.39 31.41
C ALA A 423 -1.75 13.53 30.66
N ALA A 424 -0.94 14.28 31.39
CA ALA A 424 0.03 15.21 30.86
C ALA A 424 1.22 14.42 30.30
N GLU A 425 1.66 14.75 29.09
CA GLU A 425 3.03 14.48 28.65
C GLU A 425 3.64 15.78 28.15
N GLU A 426 4.76 16.10 28.77
CA GLU A 426 5.53 17.33 28.65
C GLU A 426 6.26 17.40 27.30
N ALA A 427 6.09 18.52 26.59
CA ALA A 427 6.98 18.91 25.50
C ALA A 427 8.09 19.82 26.06
N PRO A 428 9.37 19.66 25.65
CA PRO A 428 10.47 20.47 26.17
C PRO A 428 10.35 21.94 25.70
N PRO A 429 10.75 22.92 26.52
CA PRO A 429 10.61 24.33 26.20
C PRO A 429 11.73 24.77 25.24
N TYR A 430 11.36 25.34 24.09
CA TYR A 430 12.27 26.17 23.28
C TYR A 430 12.04 27.67 23.56
N PRO A 431 13.11 28.48 23.51
CA PRO A 431 13.13 29.80 24.12
C PRO A 431 12.34 30.85 23.33
N ARG A 432 11.60 31.69 24.08
CA ARG A 432 10.83 32.83 23.56
C ARG A 432 11.76 33.93 23.05
N GLY A 433 11.71 34.19 21.75
CA GLY A 433 12.17 35.43 21.12
C GLY A 433 11.06 36.49 21.13
N THR A 434 11.46 37.71 21.44
CA THR A 434 10.71 38.92 21.74
C THR A 434 9.74 39.43 20.66
N GLY A 435 8.49 39.67 21.09
CA GLY A 435 7.68 40.89 20.88
C GLY A 435 7.62 41.54 19.50
N PHE A 436 6.45 41.47 18.86
CA PHE A 436 5.98 42.49 17.92
C PHE A 436 4.50 42.81 18.19
N GLN A 437 4.21 44.08 18.45
CA GLN A 437 2.86 44.64 18.57
C GLN A 437 2.30 44.94 17.16
N PRO A 438 1.01 44.68 16.89
CA PRO A 438 0.39 45.09 15.64
C PRO A 438 -0.18 46.51 15.71
N VAL A 439 0.17 47.33 14.72
CA VAL A 439 -0.52 48.57 14.36
C VAL A 439 -1.48 48.25 13.23
N GLY A 440 -2.78 48.51 13.40
CA GLY A 440 -3.74 48.64 12.29
C GLY A 440 -4.02 50.12 12.01
N PRO A 441 -5.04 50.47 11.21
CA PRO A 441 -5.68 49.76 10.10
C PRO A 441 -5.87 50.68 8.85
N ALA A 442 -6.16 50.11 7.68
CA ALA A 442 -6.93 50.74 6.58
C ALA A 442 -7.21 49.64 5.53
N GLY A 443 -8.42 49.32 5.09
CA GLY A 443 -9.60 50.14 4.90
C GLY A 443 -9.77 50.44 3.41
N PHE A 444 -10.15 49.46 2.58
CA PHE A 444 -10.63 49.70 1.21
C PHE A 444 -11.64 48.65 0.77
N GLN A 445 -12.79 49.13 0.27
CA GLN A 445 -13.91 48.39 -0.30
C GLN A 445 -13.69 48.13 -1.81
N PRO A 446 -14.39 47.13 -2.40
CA PRO A 446 -14.08 46.56 -3.69
C PRO A 446 -14.81 47.25 -4.86
N ALA A 447 -14.20 47.21 -6.04
CA ALA A 447 -14.87 47.51 -7.31
C ALA A 447 -15.02 46.24 -8.13
N GLU A 448 -16.27 45.94 -8.47
CA GLU A 448 -16.70 44.92 -9.42
C GLU A 448 -16.32 45.35 -10.85
N SER A 449 -15.86 44.41 -11.67
CA SER A 449 -16.27 44.36 -13.07
C SER A 449 -16.02 42.98 -13.67
N THR A 450 -17.15 42.38 -14.05
CA THR A 450 -17.32 41.28 -14.99
C THR A 450 -16.61 41.51 -16.32
N GLU A 451 -15.94 40.49 -16.85
CA GLU A 451 -15.99 40.22 -18.28
C GLU A 451 -15.71 38.74 -18.58
N ARG A 452 -16.70 38.10 -19.18
CA ARG A 452 -16.68 36.72 -19.67
C ARG A 452 -15.85 36.68 -20.94
N ARG A 453 -14.85 35.79 -21.01
CA ARG A 453 -14.33 35.29 -22.29
C ARG A 453 -14.56 33.79 -22.38
N GLN A 454 -15.39 33.44 -23.35
CA GLN A 454 -15.55 32.09 -23.89
C GLN A 454 -14.26 31.74 -24.63
N ASP A 455 -13.61 30.64 -24.26
CA ASP A 455 -12.58 30.03 -25.09
C ASP A 455 -12.87 28.54 -25.30
N ALA A 456 -12.69 28.14 -26.55
CA ALA A 456 -13.13 26.92 -27.17
C ALA A 456 -12.42 25.67 -26.63
N ARG A 457 -13.19 24.61 -26.37
CA ARG A 457 -12.67 23.25 -26.13
C ARG A 457 -12.29 22.59 -27.46
N ALA A 458 -11.04 22.18 -27.59
CA ALA A 458 -10.56 21.18 -28.54
C ALA A 458 -10.44 19.80 -27.83
N PRO A 459 -10.55 18.67 -28.55
CA PRO A 459 -10.99 17.40 -28.00
C PRO A 459 -9.89 16.64 -27.25
N HIS A 460 -10.32 15.96 -26.19
CA HIS A 460 -9.52 15.03 -25.38
C HIS A 460 -9.11 13.80 -26.21
N SER A 461 -7.81 13.56 -26.33
CA SER A 461 -7.26 12.27 -26.75
C SER A 461 -7.41 11.26 -25.61
N GLN A 462 -8.29 10.27 -25.80
CA GLN A 462 -8.33 9.06 -24.99
C GLN A 462 -7.01 8.29 -25.19
N ASP A 463 -6.24 8.14 -24.12
CA ASP A 463 -5.17 7.15 -24.06
C ASP A 463 -5.39 6.25 -22.83
N GLY A 464 -5.66 4.97 -23.12
CA GLY A 464 -5.00 3.87 -22.40
C GLY A 464 -5.78 3.13 -21.32
N CYS A 465 -6.81 2.37 -21.70
CA CYS A 465 -7.07 1.08 -21.03
C CYS A 465 -7.52 0.08 -22.10
N ALA A 466 -6.71 -0.96 -22.33
CA ALA A 466 -7.12 -2.05 -23.22
C ALA A 466 -8.35 -2.77 -22.62
N PRO A 467 -9.31 -3.21 -23.45
CA PRO A 467 -10.50 -3.90 -22.98
C PRO A 467 -10.18 -5.27 -22.35
N ILE A 468 -11.09 -5.67 -21.46
CA ILE A 468 -11.05 -6.72 -20.42
C ILE A 468 -10.79 -8.16 -20.94
N ASP A 469 -10.80 -8.38 -22.24
CA ASP A 469 -10.77 -9.71 -22.86
C ASP A 469 -9.35 -10.21 -23.20
N GLN A 470 -8.32 -9.43 -22.86
CA GLN A 470 -6.93 -9.70 -23.21
C GLN A 470 -6.00 -9.84 -21.99
N ILE A 471 -6.41 -10.57 -20.95
CA ILE A 471 -5.40 -11.12 -20.01
C ILE A 471 -4.64 -12.20 -20.78
N ASP A 472 -3.54 -11.81 -21.40
CA ASP A 472 -2.72 -12.68 -22.23
C ASP A 472 -2.15 -13.83 -21.37
N ARG A 473 -2.39 -15.07 -21.81
CA ARG A 473 -1.79 -16.27 -21.22
C ARG A 473 -0.27 -16.13 -21.14
N THR A 474 0.33 -15.36 -22.05
CA THR A 474 1.76 -15.02 -22.08
C THR A 474 2.18 -14.16 -20.89
N GLU A 475 1.35 -13.23 -20.42
CA GLU A 475 1.65 -12.34 -19.29
C GLU A 475 1.61 -13.12 -17.96
N VAL A 476 0.62 -14.01 -17.80
CA VAL A 476 0.55 -14.95 -16.67
C VAL A 476 1.74 -15.93 -16.69
N LEU A 477 2.09 -16.47 -17.86
CA LEU A 477 3.24 -17.36 -18.01
C LEU A 477 4.59 -16.63 -17.86
N GLN A 478 4.69 -15.35 -18.21
CA GLN A 478 5.87 -14.52 -17.97
C GLN A 478 6.05 -14.23 -16.49
N VAL A 479 4.97 -13.91 -15.76
CA VAL A 479 5.02 -13.74 -14.30
C VAL A 479 5.44 -15.05 -13.62
N ILE A 480 4.87 -16.18 -14.03
CA ILE A 480 5.28 -17.51 -13.58
C ILE A 480 6.77 -17.73 -13.88
N ARG A 481 7.23 -17.52 -15.12
CA ARG A 481 8.64 -17.70 -15.50
C ARG A 481 9.59 -16.76 -14.77
N GLN A 482 9.19 -15.52 -14.52
CA GLN A 482 10.02 -14.53 -13.83
C GLN A 482 10.21 -14.92 -12.36
N VAL A 483 9.16 -15.38 -11.69
CA VAL A 483 9.24 -15.86 -10.30
C VAL A 483 10.04 -17.17 -10.19
N PHE A 484 9.85 -18.12 -11.12
CA PHE A 484 10.61 -19.39 -11.09
C PHE A 484 12.06 -19.27 -11.61
N SER A 485 12.42 -18.20 -12.33
CA SER A 485 13.81 -17.94 -12.76
C SER A 485 14.60 -17.08 -11.77
N GLU A 486 13.94 -16.20 -11.01
CA GLU A 486 14.58 -15.39 -9.96
C GLU A 486 14.65 -16.12 -8.60
N GLY A 487 13.95 -17.25 -8.44
CA GLY A 487 13.96 -18.10 -7.23
C GLY A 487 15.14 -19.07 -7.09
N ALA A 488 16.08 -19.11 -8.04
CA ALA A 488 17.32 -19.88 -7.87
C ALA A 488 18.36 -19.01 -7.15
N PRO A 489 18.84 -19.36 -5.94
CA PRO A 489 19.90 -18.61 -5.29
C PRO A 489 21.16 -18.72 -6.14
N ARG A 490 21.52 -17.66 -6.86
CA ARG A 490 22.84 -17.56 -7.47
C ARG A 490 23.86 -17.46 -6.34
N GLY A 491 24.72 -18.47 -6.30
CA GLY A 491 25.63 -18.81 -5.23
C GLY A 491 26.40 -17.64 -4.61
N ALA A 492 26.56 -17.77 -3.29
CA ALA A 492 27.60 -17.14 -2.52
C ALA A 492 28.95 -17.28 -3.24
N GLN A 493 29.54 -16.17 -3.67
CA GLN A 493 30.97 -16.12 -3.97
C GLN A 493 31.72 -16.14 -2.65
N SER A 494 32.57 -17.17 -2.51
CA SER A 494 33.43 -17.43 -1.37
C SER A 494 34.41 -16.27 -1.14
N LEU A 495 34.32 -15.62 0.01
CA LEU A 495 35.40 -14.81 0.57
C LEU A 495 36.47 -15.77 1.12
N HIS A 496 37.64 -15.82 0.47
CA HIS A 496 38.83 -16.46 1.02
C HIS A 496 39.36 -15.67 2.24
N PRO A 497 39.85 -16.33 3.29
CA PRO A 497 40.45 -15.66 4.44
C PRO A 497 41.85 -15.14 4.08
N ARG A 498 42.16 -13.90 4.46
CA ARG A 498 43.53 -13.36 4.45
C ARG A 498 44.36 -14.08 5.54
N PRO A 499 45.60 -14.50 5.26
CA PRO A 499 46.50 -14.98 6.30
C PRO A 499 47.01 -13.81 7.16
N ALA A 500 47.38 -14.17 8.40
CA ALA A 500 47.84 -13.29 9.47
C ALA A 500 49.12 -12.51 9.14
#